data_AF-A0A0K8WMG9-F1
#
_entry.id   AF-A0A0K8WMG9-F1
#
_cell.length_a   1.000
_cell.length_b   1.000
_cell.length_c   1.000
_cell.angle_alpha   90.00
_cell.angle_beta   90.00
_cell.angle_gamma   90.00
#
_symmetry.space_group_name_H-M   'P 1'
#
loop_
_entity.id
_entity.type
_entity.pdbx_description
1 polymer ?
#
loop_
_entity_poly.entity_id
_entity_poly.type
_entity_poly.pdbx_seq_one_letter_code
_entity_poly.pdbx_strand_id
1 'polypeptide(L)'
;MVVPEDQLNKKLEYVKELLELYQNLAPCEVRMLGTFCFELHSAIAEHTRRVALQTTLSPKNMLEESLLYVEKCIDYLQQECDLFVEGHILKQAKINRDALRMVLVM
;
A
#
# COMPACT_ATOMS: atom_id res chain seq x y z
N MET A 1 2.83 -15.32 11.98
CA MET A 1 1.82 -14.82 12.94
C MET A 1 0.76 -14.08 12.15
N VAL A 2 -0.53 -14.42 12.29
CA VAL A 2 -1.61 -13.67 11.63
C VAL A 2 -1.92 -12.45 12.49
N VAL A 3 -1.86 -11.25 11.90
CA VAL A 3 -2.18 -10.00 12.61
C VAL A 3 -3.68 -9.97 12.93
N PRO A 4 -4.11 -9.77 14.18
CA PRO A 4 -5.52 -9.63 14.54
C PRO A 4 -6.24 -8.52 13.76
N GLU A 5 -7.54 -8.66 13.54
CA GLU A 5 -8.33 -7.71 12.73
C GLU A 5 -8.34 -6.29 13.32
N ASP A 6 -8.43 -6.16 14.63
CA ASP A 6 -8.40 -4.87 15.33
C ASP A 6 -7.07 -4.14 15.12
N GLN A 7 -5.95 -4.86 15.06
CA GLN A 7 -4.64 -4.30 14.79
C GLN A 7 -4.48 -3.91 13.32
N LEU A 8 -5.04 -4.69 12.40
CA LEU A 8 -5.06 -4.36 10.98
C LEU A 8 -5.88 -3.08 10.73
N ASN A 9 -7.04 -2.95 11.38
CA ASN A 9 -7.89 -1.77 11.29
C ASN A 9 -7.18 -0.52 11.82
N LYS A 10 -6.49 -0.62 12.98
CA LYS A 10 -5.66 0.47 13.50
C LYS A 10 -4.56 0.88 12.52
N LYS A 11 -3.93 -0.08 11.83
CA LYS A 11 -2.91 0.23 10.80
C LYS A 11 -3.53 0.99 9.63
N LEU A 12 -4.68 0.56 9.13
CA LEU A 12 -5.38 1.24 8.03
C LEU A 12 -5.70 2.70 8.39
N GLU A 13 -6.23 2.92 9.59
CA GLU A 13 -6.56 4.24 10.12
C GLU A 13 -5.30 5.11 10.29
N TYR A 14 -4.34 4.65 11.10
CA TYR A 14 -3.17 5.46 11.45
C TYR A 14 -2.24 5.74 10.27
N VAL A 15 -2.08 4.81 9.33
CA VAL A 15 -1.23 5.09 8.16
C VAL A 15 -1.89 6.13 7.24
N LYS A 16 -3.23 6.14 7.13
CA LYS A 16 -3.94 7.20 6.40
C LYS A 16 -3.75 8.57 7.06
N GLU A 17 -3.96 8.64 8.37
CA GLU A 17 -3.78 9.88 9.14
C GLU A 17 -2.34 10.38 9.10
N LEU A 18 -1.37 9.47 9.26
CA LEU A 18 0.05 9.80 9.16
C LEU A 18 0.40 10.32 7.78
N LEU A 19 -0.10 9.70 6.71
CA LEU A 19 0.17 10.16 5.35
C LEU A 19 -0.34 11.59 5.12
N GLU A 20 -1.57 11.89 5.54
CA GLU A 20 -2.15 13.24 5.45
C GLU A 20 -1.35 14.25 6.27
N LEU A 21 -0.98 13.91 7.51
CA LEU A 21 -0.18 14.78 8.36
C LEU A 21 1.22 15.03 7.77
N TYR A 22 1.89 13.99 7.29
CA TYR A 22 3.26 14.09 6.77
C TYR A 22 3.33 14.89 5.47
N GLN A 23 2.30 14.81 4.63
CA GLN A 23 2.19 15.66 3.44
C GLN A 23 2.16 17.15 3.78
N ASN A 24 1.63 17.51 4.96
CA ASN A 24 1.62 18.89 5.44
C ASN A 24 2.93 19.28 6.15
N LEU A 25 3.49 18.38 6.97
CA LEU A 25 4.68 18.68 7.77
C LEU A 25 5.99 18.65 6.97
N ALA A 26 6.12 17.66 6.07
CA ALA A 26 7.37 17.36 5.39
C ALA A 26 7.11 16.88 3.95
N PRO A 27 6.54 17.73 3.08
CA PRO A 27 6.14 17.35 1.71
C PRO A 27 7.31 16.86 0.84
N CYS A 28 8.54 17.26 1.17
CA CYS A 28 9.75 16.87 0.44
C CYS A 28 10.39 15.57 0.94
N GLU A 29 9.91 14.99 2.05
CA GLU A 29 10.40 13.71 2.59
C GLU A 29 9.75 12.54 1.84
N VAL A 30 10.03 12.47 0.53
CA VAL A 30 9.38 11.54 -0.41
C VAL A 30 9.58 10.08 -0.01
N ARG A 31 10.71 9.74 0.60
CA ARG A 31 10.98 8.38 1.08
C ARG A 31 10.00 7.93 2.17
N MET A 32 9.71 8.81 3.12
CA MET A 32 8.74 8.53 4.18
C MET A 32 7.33 8.41 3.60
N LEU A 33 6.95 9.35 2.73
CA LEU A 33 5.65 9.33 2.05
C LEU A 33 5.44 8.04 1.24
N GLY A 34 6.45 7.63 0.46
CA GLY A 34 6.42 6.39 -0.31
C GLY A 34 6.31 5.15 0.58
N THR A 35 7.03 5.12 1.69
CA THR A 35 6.95 4.02 2.68
C THR A 35 5.55 3.94 3.29
N PHE A 36 4.92 5.05 3.67
CA PHE A 36 3.54 5.06 4.16
C PHE A 36 2.55 4.59 3.10
N CYS A 37 2.72 5.01 1.85
CA CYS A 37 1.91 4.49 0.74
C CYS A 37 2.05 2.97 0.59
N PHE A 38 3.25 2.42 0.71
CA PHE A 38 3.48 0.97 0.65
C PHE A 38 2.80 0.22 1.81
N GLU A 39 2.93 0.74 3.03
CA GLU A 39 2.31 0.15 4.23
C GLU A 39 0.78 0.17 4.15
N LEU A 40 0.21 1.25 3.62
CA LEU A 40 -1.23 1.39 3.43
C LEU A 40 -1.75 0.44 2.35
N HIS A 41 -1.10 0.40 1.19
CA HIS A 41 -1.39 -0.56 0.12
C HIS A 41 -1.39 -2.00 0.65
N SER A 42 -0.35 -2.37 1.40
CA SER A 42 -0.19 -3.72 1.96
C SER A 42 -1.30 -4.07 2.95
N ALA A 43 -1.70 -3.11 3.80
CA ALA A 43 -2.80 -3.28 4.74
C ALA A 43 -4.15 -3.44 4.02
N ILE A 44 -4.41 -2.62 2.99
CA ILE A 44 -5.65 -2.72 2.19
C ILE A 44 -5.70 -4.08 1.50
N ALA A 45 -4.61 -4.53 0.87
CA ALA A 45 -4.56 -5.82 0.18
C ALA A 45 -4.86 -7.00 1.12
N GLU A 46 -4.29 -7.01 2.33
CA GLU A 46 -4.58 -8.05 3.33
C GLU A 46 -6.03 -7.98 3.83
N HIS A 47 -6.56 -6.77 4.10
CA HIS A 47 -7.95 -6.61 4.51
C HIS A 47 -8.91 -7.08 3.41
N THR A 48 -8.66 -6.70 2.16
CA THR A 48 -9.39 -7.20 0.98
C THR A 48 -9.35 -8.72 0.89
N ARG A 49 -8.18 -9.34 1.08
CA ARG A 49 -8.05 -10.81 1.06
C ARG A 49 -8.91 -11.47 2.13
N ARG A 50 -8.98 -10.90 3.34
CA ARG A 50 -9.83 -11.42 4.43
C ARG A 50 -11.31 -11.29 4.10
N VAL A 51 -11.75 -10.13 3.58
CA VAL A 51 -13.14 -9.89 3.18
C VAL A 51 -13.56 -10.84 2.06
N ALA A 52 -12.70 -11.05 1.06
CA ALA A 52 -12.96 -11.97 -0.06
C ALA A 52 -13.08 -13.44 0.37
N LEU A 53 -12.47 -13.84 1.50
CA LEU A 53 -12.63 -15.18 2.06
C LEU A 53 -13.96 -15.37 2.81
N GLN A 54 -14.57 -14.28 3.27
CA GLN A 54 -15.79 -14.30 4.07
C GLN A 54 -17.05 -13.94 3.27
N THR A 55 -16.88 -13.33 2.10
CA THR A 55 -17.98 -12.77 1.32
C THR A 55 -17.83 -13.13 -0.16
N THR A 56 -18.96 -13.16 -0.89
CA THR A 56 -18.96 -13.32 -2.35
C THR A 56 -18.93 -11.98 -3.09
N LEU A 57 -18.78 -10.86 -2.36
CA LEU A 57 -18.76 -9.52 -2.93
C LEU A 57 -17.43 -9.28 -3.65
N SER A 58 -17.50 -8.71 -4.85
CA SER A 58 -16.31 -8.31 -5.58
C SER A 58 -15.60 -7.16 -4.82
N PRO A 59 -14.34 -7.33 -4.40
CA PRO A 59 -13.63 -6.32 -3.61
C PRO A 59 -13.01 -5.22 -4.49
N LYS A 60 -13.61 -4.93 -5.66
CA LYS A 60 -13.03 -4.07 -6.71
C LYS A 60 -12.59 -2.70 -6.17
N ASN A 61 -13.44 -1.99 -5.44
CA ASN A 61 -13.12 -0.66 -4.91
C ASN A 61 -11.87 -0.67 -4.00
N MET A 62 -11.71 -1.72 -3.20
CA MET A 62 -10.56 -1.84 -2.30
C MET A 62 -9.28 -2.18 -3.09
N LEU A 63 -9.40 -2.98 -4.14
CA LEU A 63 -8.28 -3.26 -5.05
C LEU A 63 -7.86 -2.02 -5.83
N GLU A 64 -8.80 -1.18 -6.26
CA GLU A 64 -8.53 0.12 -6.89
C GLU A 64 -7.87 1.10 -5.92
N GLU A 65 -8.33 1.17 -4.67
CA GLU A 65 -7.68 1.98 -3.62
C GLU A 65 -6.26 1.47 -3.32
N SER A 66 -6.08 0.16 -3.25
CA SER A 66 -4.78 -0.48 -3.09
C SER A 66 -3.84 -0.15 -4.26
N LEU A 67 -4.37 -0.13 -5.49
CA LEU A 67 -3.62 0.24 -6.69
C LEU A 67 -3.18 1.72 -6.64
N LEU A 68 -4.07 2.62 -6.23
CA LEU A 68 -3.75 4.04 -6.08
C LEU A 68 -2.55 4.25 -5.17
N TYR A 69 -2.50 3.60 -4.01
CA TYR A 69 -1.41 3.78 -3.05
C TYR A 69 -0.11 3.11 -3.49
N VAL A 70 -0.14 1.96 -4.15
CA VAL A 70 1.11 1.36 -4.67
C VAL A 70 1.69 2.18 -5.82
N GLU A 71 0.85 2.82 -6.65
CA GLU A 71 1.32 3.74 -7.68
C GLU A 71 1.98 4.98 -7.06
N LYS A 72 1.34 5.61 -6.07
CA LYS A 72 1.98 6.71 -5.30
C LYS A 72 3.30 6.29 -4.65
N CYS A 73 3.38 5.09 -4.09
CA CYS A 73 4.62 4.55 -3.56
C CYS A 73 5.72 4.51 -4.63
N ILE A 74 5.41 4.02 -5.83
CA ILE A 74 6.37 3.94 -6.93
C ILE A 74 6.82 5.35 -7.35
N ASP A 75 5.90 6.31 -7.43
CA ASP A 75 6.21 7.69 -7.83
C ASP A 75 7.13 8.37 -6.80
N TYR A 76 6.86 8.19 -5.52
CA TYR A 76 7.69 8.75 -4.43
C TYR A 76 9.08 8.10 -4.35
N LEU A 77 9.15 6.79 -4.55
CA LEU A 77 10.40 6.01 -4.38
C LEU A 77 11.16 5.81 -5.71
N GLN A 78 10.76 6.46 -6.81
CA GLN A 78 11.29 6.19 -8.15
C GLN A 78 12.82 6.31 -8.30
N GLN A 79 13.46 7.08 -7.42
CA GLN A 79 14.92 7.32 -7.42
C GLN A 79 15.69 6.37 -6.48
N GLU A 80 15.01 5.42 -5.82
CA GLU A 80 15.69 4.50 -4.92
C GLU A 80 16.55 3.48 -5.67
N CYS A 81 17.75 3.26 -5.12
CA CYS A 81 18.71 2.31 -5.65
C CYS A 81 18.45 0.91 -5.09
N ASP A 82 18.28 -0.06 -5.96
CA ASP A 82 17.97 -1.45 -5.60
C ASP A 82 19.18 -2.28 -5.15
N LEU A 83 20.39 -1.68 -5.17
CA LEU A 83 21.57 -2.24 -4.51
C LEU A 83 21.43 -2.26 -2.98
N PHE A 84 20.62 -1.36 -2.42
CA PHE A 84 20.39 -1.26 -0.99
C PHE A 84 19.06 -1.95 -0.63
N VAL A 85 19.00 -2.57 0.55
CA VAL A 85 17.80 -3.28 1.02
C VAL A 85 16.60 -2.34 1.13
N GLU A 86 16.87 -1.08 1.41
CA GLU A 86 15.95 0.03 1.35
C GLU A 86 15.19 0.13 0.02
N GLY A 87 15.91 0.06 -1.11
CA GLY A 87 15.33 0.15 -2.46
C GLY A 87 14.53 -1.08 -2.87
N HIS A 88 14.55 -2.16 -2.07
CA HIS A 88 13.71 -3.32 -2.33
C HIS A 88 12.21 -3.00 -2.16
N ILE A 89 11.85 -1.96 -1.40
CA ILE A 89 10.45 -1.52 -1.30
C ILE A 89 9.94 -1.12 -2.68
N LEU A 90 10.69 -0.30 -3.43
CA LEU A 90 10.34 0.08 -4.80
C LEU A 90 10.21 -1.15 -5.71
N LYS A 91 11.15 -2.09 -5.61
CA LYS A 91 11.13 -3.33 -6.39
C LYS A 91 9.86 -4.13 -6.11
N GLN A 92 9.50 -4.30 -4.84
CA GLN A 92 8.30 -5.02 -4.44
C GLN A 92 7.01 -4.28 -4.84
N ALA A 93 6.98 -2.95 -4.72
CA ALA A 93 5.85 -2.13 -5.13
C ALA A 93 5.53 -2.31 -6.62
N LYS A 94 6.55 -2.34 -7.49
CA LYS A 94 6.36 -2.59 -8.93
C LYS A 94 5.73 -3.97 -9.20
N ILE A 95 6.20 -5.01 -8.53
CA ILE A 95 5.63 -6.36 -8.63
C ILE A 95 4.17 -6.37 -8.17
N ASN A 96 3.87 -5.75 -7.02
CA ASN A 96 2.52 -5.70 -6.48
C ASN A 96 1.54 -4.93 -7.38
N ARG A 97 1.98 -3.81 -7.96
CA ARG A 97 1.19 -3.03 -8.93
C ARG A 97 0.82 -3.89 -10.14
N ASP A 98 1.79 -4.60 -10.70
CA ASP A 98 1.57 -5.42 -11.89
C ASP A 98 0.59 -6.57 -11.58
N ALA A 99 0.73 -7.20 -10.41
CA ALA A 99 -0.22 -8.20 -9.93
C ALA A 99 -1.63 -7.62 -9.72
N LEU A 100 -1.77 -6.45 -9.10
CA LEU A 100 -3.06 -5.79 -8.91
C LEU A 100 -3.74 -5.45 -10.24
N ARG A 101 -2.98 -4.92 -11.22
CA ARG A 101 -3.50 -4.62 -12.55
C ARG A 101 -3.99 -5.87 -13.26
N MET A 102 -3.29 -6.99 -13.14
CA MET A 102 -3.76 -8.28 -13.67
C MET A 102 -5.10 -8.68 -13.05
N VAL A 103 -5.22 -8.58 -11.72
CA VAL A 103 -6.47 -8.95 -11.01
C VAL A 103 -7.63 -8.02 -11.36
N LEU A 104 -7.39 -6.73 -11.58
CA LEU A 104 -8.43 -5.74 -11.90
C LEU A 104 -8.95 -5.81 -13.33
N VAL A 105 -8.19 -6.41 -14.26
CA VAL A 105 -8.58 -6.58 -15.68
C VAL A 105 -9.32 -7.91 -15.91
N MET A 106 -9.22 -8.87 -14.98
CA MET A 106 -9.99 -10.13 -14.99
C MET A 106 -11.44 -9.90 -14.53
#